data_AF-A0A6P0MVY1-F1
#
_entry.id   AF-A0A6P0MVY1-F1
#
_cell.length_a   1.000
_cell.length_b   1.000
_cell.length_c   1.000
_cell.angle_alpha   90.00
_cell.angle_beta   90.00
_cell.angle_gamma   90.00
#
_symmetry.space_group_name_H-M   'P 1'
#
loop_
_entity.id
_entity.type
_entity.pdbx_description
1 polymer ?
#
loop_
_entity_poly.entity_id
_entity_poly.type
_entity_poly.pdbx_seq_one_letter_code
_entity_poly.pdbx_strand_id
1 'polypeptide(L)'
;MIISSLKTPIIYPEPDGSPMAESDPARDYLVYGVEALKLYFQNRKDVYVSGNLWLSYEQGVPDAVVCPDVFVVFGVENRPRRSYRVWQENGKTPDWVLEITSSSTHRKDEKEKPQTYAQMGVSEYFQYDPTGDYLKPRLKGRRLGKQGYKILTSEANEKGILVFPSEVLGLEMHLFADGRLRFLNPESGEYLRTPQESEQERLLEQQRAEQERQRAEQERQRAEQEQQRAEQERQRAEQERQRAERLAARLRELGIDPD
;
A
#
# COMPACT_ATOMS: atom_id res chain seq x y z
N MET A 1 24.51 54.48 -7.19
CA MET A 1 23.30 53.73 -7.61
C MET A 1 23.75 52.33 -7.97
N ILE A 2 23.34 51.32 -7.21
CA ILE A 2 23.58 49.91 -7.56
C ILE A 2 22.35 49.47 -8.34
N ILE A 3 22.53 49.17 -9.63
CA ILE A 3 21.47 48.61 -10.47
C ILE A 3 21.23 47.18 -9.97
N SER A 4 20.24 47.02 -9.09
CA SER A 4 19.69 45.74 -8.71
C SER A 4 19.08 45.11 -9.95
N SER A 5 19.78 44.15 -10.54
CA SER A 5 19.23 43.25 -11.56
C SER A 5 18.03 42.54 -10.95
N LEU A 6 16.82 42.95 -11.35
CA LEU A 6 15.59 42.24 -11.07
C LEU A 6 15.65 40.93 -11.87
N LYS A 7 16.18 39.87 -11.25
CA LYS A 7 16.02 38.51 -11.79
C LYS A 7 14.55 38.15 -11.67
N THR A 8 13.84 38.15 -12.79
CA THR A 8 12.49 37.58 -12.87
C THR A 8 12.53 36.17 -12.29
N PRO A 9 11.66 35.81 -11.34
CA PRO A 9 11.66 34.47 -10.78
C PRO A 9 11.39 33.45 -11.88
N ILE A 10 12.26 32.44 -11.99
CA ILE A 10 12.07 31.32 -12.91
C ILE A 10 10.90 30.49 -12.37
N ILE A 11 9.85 30.35 -13.18
CA ILE A 11 8.65 29.59 -12.85
C ILE A 11 8.81 28.19 -13.43
N TYR A 12 8.71 27.18 -12.56
CA TYR A 12 8.69 25.78 -12.97
C TYR A 12 7.24 25.32 -13.14
N PRO A 13 7.00 24.31 -14.00
CA PRO A 13 5.69 23.68 -14.11
C PRO A 13 5.16 23.23 -12.74
N GLU A 14 3.90 23.52 -12.50
CA GLU A 14 3.14 23.03 -11.36
C GLU A 14 1.78 22.50 -11.86
N PRO A 15 1.13 21.61 -11.11
CA PRO A 15 -0.22 21.16 -11.47
C PRO A 15 -1.15 22.37 -11.57
N ASP A 16 -1.85 22.50 -12.69
CA ASP A 16 -2.81 23.57 -12.97
C ASP A 16 -4.24 23.24 -12.49
N GLY A 17 -4.45 22.02 -12.00
CA GLY A 17 -5.74 21.50 -11.56
C GLY A 17 -6.60 20.91 -12.68
N SER A 18 -6.10 20.88 -13.92
CA SER A 18 -6.80 20.25 -15.04
C SER A 18 -6.85 18.73 -14.86
N PRO A 19 -7.98 18.08 -15.21
CA PRO A 19 -8.08 16.63 -15.12
C PRO A 19 -7.12 15.96 -16.09
N MET A 20 -6.41 14.95 -15.61
CA MET A 20 -5.56 14.12 -16.46
C MET A 20 -6.44 13.11 -17.21
N ALA A 21 -6.47 13.22 -18.53
CA ALA A 21 -7.26 12.34 -19.37
C ALA A 21 -6.50 11.03 -19.61
N GLU A 22 -6.82 9.99 -18.83
CA GLU A 22 -6.29 8.64 -18.99
C GLU A 22 -7.38 7.62 -19.31
N SER A 23 -7.02 6.56 -20.02
CA SER A 23 -7.91 5.40 -20.23
C SER A 23 -8.12 4.63 -18.92
N ASP A 24 -9.27 3.96 -18.77
CA ASP A 24 -9.55 3.15 -17.56
C ASP A 24 -8.44 2.11 -17.27
N PRO A 25 -7.94 1.32 -18.26
CA PRO A 25 -6.84 0.39 -18.00
C PRO A 25 -5.56 1.08 -17.52
N ALA A 26 -5.18 2.21 -18.12
CA ALA A 26 -4.00 2.95 -17.70
C ALA A 26 -4.15 3.48 -16.26
N ARG A 27 -5.30 4.08 -15.96
CA ARG A 27 -5.64 4.60 -14.63
C ARG A 27 -5.61 3.51 -13.56
N ASP A 28 -6.18 2.34 -13.84
CA ASP A 28 -6.25 1.24 -12.88
C ASP A 28 -4.85 0.73 -12.51
N TYR A 29 -3.94 0.60 -13.48
CA TYR A 29 -2.56 0.20 -13.20
C TYR A 29 -1.70 1.29 -12.57
N LEU A 30 -2.03 2.56 -12.82
CA LEU A 30 -1.38 3.69 -12.16
C LEU A 30 -1.72 3.70 -10.68
N VAL A 31 -3.01 3.58 -10.37
CA VAL A 31 -3.53 3.49 -9.02
C VAL A 31 -2.95 2.25 -8.32
N TYR A 32 -2.95 1.09 -9.00
CA TYR A 32 -2.31 -0.12 -8.46
C TYR A 32 -0.82 0.10 -8.15
N GLY A 33 -0.04 0.61 -9.11
CA GLY A 33 1.40 0.79 -8.95
C GLY A 33 1.77 1.72 -7.80
N VAL A 34 1.11 2.87 -7.71
CA VAL A 34 1.37 3.84 -6.63
C VAL A 34 0.94 3.27 -5.27
N GLU A 35 -0.29 2.79 -5.14
CA GLU A 35 -0.83 2.40 -3.83
C GLU A 35 -0.24 1.09 -3.31
N ALA A 36 0.01 0.11 -4.19
CA ALA A 36 0.67 -1.14 -3.79
C ALA A 36 2.09 -0.89 -3.27
N LEU A 37 2.87 -0.05 -3.96
CA LEU A 37 4.24 0.28 -3.53
C LEU A 37 4.27 1.17 -2.28
N LYS A 38 3.32 2.11 -2.12
CA LYS A 38 3.18 2.87 -0.86
C LYS A 38 2.90 1.95 0.32
N LEU A 39 2.00 0.98 0.17
CA LEU A 39 1.68 0.02 1.22
C LEU A 39 2.88 -0.89 1.51
N TYR A 40 3.60 -1.35 0.49
CA TYR A 40 4.81 -2.15 0.66
C TYR A 40 5.90 -1.40 1.45
N PHE A 41 6.14 -0.13 1.13
CA PHE A 41 7.13 0.70 1.81
C PHE A 41 6.57 1.50 3.00
N GLN A 42 5.35 1.22 3.49
CA GLN A 42 4.68 2.06 4.51
C GLN A 42 5.48 2.24 5.81
N ASN A 43 6.31 1.25 6.16
CA ASN A 43 7.14 1.27 7.36
C ASN A 43 8.52 1.94 7.15
N ARG A 44 8.84 2.37 5.93
CA ARG A 44 10.08 3.06 5.56
C ARG A 44 9.83 4.56 5.36
N LYS A 45 10.23 5.35 6.35
CA LYS A 45 10.08 6.82 6.32
C LYS A 45 11.01 7.53 5.33
N ASP A 46 12.04 6.82 4.88
CA ASP A 46 13.07 7.26 3.93
C ASP A 46 12.79 6.80 2.49
N VAL A 47 11.57 6.33 2.20
CA VAL A 47 11.17 5.92 0.84
C VAL A 47 9.94 6.69 0.43
N TYR A 48 10.04 7.40 -0.69
CA TYR A 48 8.94 8.16 -1.28
C TYR A 48 8.46 7.47 -2.55
N VAL A 49 7.15 7.20 -2.59
CA VAL A 49 6.47 6.60 -3.74
C VAL A 49 5.40 7.58 -4.24
N SER A 50 5.41 7.88 -5.53
CA SER A 50 4.40 8.73 -6.14
C SER A 50 4.23 8.42 -7.63
N GLY A 51 3.39 9.20 -8.30
CA GLY A 51 3.01 9.04 -9.69
C GLY A 51 2.25 10.28 -10.17
N ASN A 52 2.30 10.55 -11.46
CA ASN A 52 1.71 11.75 -12.07
C ASN A 52 2.03 13.05 -11.35
N LEU A 53 3.29 13.18 -10.96
CA LEU A 53 3.80 14.36 -10.29
C LEU A 53 4.87 15.00 -11.18
N TRP A 54 4.74 16.31 -11.43
CA TRP A 54 5.78 17.06 -12.11
C TRP A 54 7.12 16.89 -11.38
N LEU A 55 8.13 16.43 -12.12
CA LEU A 55 9.48 16.16 -11.64
C LEU A 55 10.46 17.01 -12.43
N SER A 56 10.94 18.10 -11.83
CA SER A 56 11.99 18.95 -12.41
C SER A 56 13.37 18.44 -11.99
N TYR A 57 14.21 18.14 -12.97
CA TYR A 57 15.51 17.51 -12.73
C TYR A 57 16.71 18.44 -12.94
N GLU A 58 16.53 19.64 -13.51
CA GLU A 58 17.58 20.64 -13.66
C GLU A 58 17.14 22.01 -13.12
N GLN A 59 17.94 22.59 -12.21
CA GLN A 59 17.65 23.90 -11.65
C GLN A 59 18.03 25.00 -12.64
N GLY A 60 17.07 25.87 -12.95
CA GLY A 60 17.21 27.00 -13.86
C GLY A 60 16.62 26.74 -15.25
N VAL A 61 16.19 25.50 -15.53
CA VAL A 61 15.68 25.07 -16.83
C VAL A 61 14.24 24.57 -16.67
N PRO A 62 13.21 25.41 -16.90
CA PRO A 62 11.81 25.03 -16.72
C PRO A 62 11.35 23.82 -17.54
N ASP A 63 11.94 23.64 -18.73
CA ASP A 63 11.62 22.55 -19.65
C ASP A 63 12.28 21.22 -19.27
N ALA A 64 13.23 21.23 -18.32
CA ALA A 64 13.87 20.04 -17.77
C ALA A 64 12.94 19.36 -16.74
N VAL A 65 11.81 18.86 -17.24
CA VAL A 65 10.73 18.30 -16.46
C VAL A 65 10.22 17.00 -17.08
N VAL A 66 9.84 16.04 -16.24
CA VAL A 66 9.12 14.82 -16.60
C VAL A 66 7.92 14.63 -15.67
N CYS A 67 7.01 13.72 -16.02
CA CYS A 67 5.88 13.33 -15.19
C CYS A 67 5.74 11.80 -15.29
N PRO A 68 6.46 11.04 -14.44
CA PRO A 68 6.41 9.58 -14.47
C PRO A 68 5.07 9.08 -13.92
N ASP A 69 4.51 8.03 -14.52
CA ASP A 69 3.25 7.43 -14.05
C ASP A 69 3.40 6.83 -12.66
N VAL A 70 4.50 6.14 -12.39
CA VAL A 70 4.88 5.64 -11.06
C VAL A 70 6.39 5.75 -10.87
N PHE A 71 6.83 6.24 -9.71
CA PHE A 71 8.24 6.29 -9.38
C PHE A 71 8.50 6.12 -7.87
N VAL A 72 9.72 5.66 -7.55
CA VAL A 72 10.20 5.43 -6.19
C VAL A 72 11.54 6.13 -6.00
N VAL A 73 11.69 6.82 -4.86
CA VAL A 73 12.93 7.49 -4.44
C VAL A 73 13.32 6.99 -3.05
N PHE A 74 14.54 6.51 -2.90
CA PHE A 74 15.13 6.07 -1.63
C PHE A 74 16.05 7.15 -1.02
N GLY A 75 16.05 7.21 0.31
CA GLY A 75 16.84 8.16 1.09
C GLY A 75 16.26 9.58 1.12
N VAL A 76 14.95 9.73 0.86
CA VAL A 76 14.23 11.01 0.99
C VAL A 76 13.04 10.84 1.92
N GLU A 77 12.63 11.92 2.58
CA GLU A 77 11.47 11.89 3.47
C GLU A 77 10.19 11.55 2.71
N ASN A 78 9.42 10.61 3.25
CA ASN A 78 8.08 10.29 2.80
C ASN A 78 7.08 11.36 3.27
N ARG A 79 6.91 12.40 2.45
CA ARG A 79 5.91 13.46 2.65
C ARG A 79 5.23 13.85 1.35
N PRO A 80 4.00 14.39 1.40
CA PRO A 80 3.35 14.96 0.22
C PRO A 80 4.16 16.09 -0.41
N ARG A 81 4.10 16.18 -1.74
CA ARG A 81 4.77 17.20 -2.55
C ARG A 81 3.81 17.73 -3.61
N ARG A 82 3.86 19.04 -3.88
CA ARG A 82 3.13 19.65 -5.01
C ARG A 82 3.79 19.35 -6.35
N SER A 83 5.11 19.30 -6.35
CA SER A 83 5.98 18.84 -7.42
C SER A 83 7.26 18.32 -6.79
N TYR A 84 7.96 17.44 -7.51
CA TYR A 84 9.26 16.93 -7.11
C TYR A 84 10.36 17.74 -7.78
N ARG A 85 11.25 18.35 -7.00
CA ARG A 85 12.38 19.13 -7.53
C ARG A 85 13.66 18.57 -6.98
N VAL A 86 14.52 18.04 -7.85
CA VAL A 86 15.73 17.28 -7.45
C VAL A 86 16.64 18.09 -6.51
N TRP A 87 16.80 19.39 -6.75
CA TRP A 87 17.62 20.27 -5.90
C TRP A 87 17.01 20.58 -4.52
N GLN A 88 15.70 20.40 -4.33
CA GLN A 88 15.05 20.52 -3.02
C GLN A 88 15.18 19.23 -2.18
N GLU A 89 15.61 18.13 -2.82
CA GLU A 89 15.74 16.81 -2.23
C GLU A 89 17.22 16.35 -2.26
N ASN A 90 18.15 17.28 -2.09
CA ASN A 90 19.60 17.05 -2.04
C ASN A 90 20.17 16.30 -3.25
N GLY A 91 19.63 16.54 -4.44
CA GLY A 91 20.11 15.91 -5.67
C GLY A 91 19.55 14.50 -5.90
N LYS A 92 18.59 14.04 -5.10
CA LYS A 92 17.98 12.72 -5.25
C LYS A 92 17.00 12.69 -6.42
N THR A 93 17.30 11.86 -7.39
CA THR A 93 16.43 11.48 -8.52
C THR A 93 15.72 10.16 -8.20
N PRO A 94 14.67 9.78 -8.96
CA PRO A 94 14.05 8.46 -8.82
C PRO A 94 15.06 7.33 -8.99
N ASP A 95 14.97 6.32 -8.14
CA ASP A 95 15.75 5.09 -8.29
C ASP A 95 15.06 4.11 -9.24
N TRP A 96 13.72 4.13 -9.25
CA TRP A 96 12.88 3.26 -10.07
C TRP A 96 11.72 4.04 -10.69
N VAL A 97 11.40 3.75 -11.95
CA VAL A 97 10.29 4.35 -12.71
C VAL A 97 9.52 3.28 -13.48
N LEU A 98 8.20 3.40 -13.52
CA LEU A 98 7.31 2.68 -14.43
C LEU A 98 6.46 3.67 -15.22
N GLU A 99 6.43 3.48 -16.53
CA GLU A 99 5.55 4.19 -17.47
C GLU A 99 4.48 3.22 -17.99
N ILE A 100 3.22 3.62 -17.88
CA ILE A 100 2.05 2.91 -18.34
C ILE A 100 1.67 3.50 -19.69
N THR A 101 2.19 2.86 -20.73
CA THR A 101 2.13 3.34 -22.10
C THR A 101 0.71 3.37 -22.64
N SER A 102 0.37 4.48 -23.31
CA SER A 102 -0.88 4.65 -24.04
C SER A 102 -0.63 5.07 -25.50
N SER A 103 -1.71 5.21 -26.29
CA SER A 103 -1.63 5.62 -27.69
C SER A 103 -0.89 6.94 -27.91
N SER A 104 -1.05 7.91 -26.99
CA SER A 104 -0.47 9.25 -27.11
C SER A 104 0.99 9.31 -26.63
N THR A 105 1.42 8.42 -25.73
CA THR A 105 2.73 8.49 -25.08
C THR A 105 3.74 7.46 -25.58
N HIS A 106 3.30 6.36 -26.19
CA HIS A 106 4.15 5.21 -26.53
C HIS A 106 5.49 5.53 -27.22
N ARG A 107 5.50 6.46 -28.19
CA ARG A 107 6.73 6.82 -28.91
C ARG A 107 7.74 7.50 -28.00
N LYS A 108 7.29 8.41 -27.14
CA LYS A 108 8.15 9.13 -26.20
C LYS A 108 8.68 8.18 -25.14
N ASP A 109 7.81 7.32 -24.61
CA ASP A 109 8.18 6.36 -23.56
C ASP A 109 9.21 5.33 -24.05
N GLU A 110 9.14 4.91 -25.33
CA GLU A 110 10.08 3.93 -25.89
C GLU A 110 11.41 4.52 -26.35
N LYS A 111 11.44 5.80 -26.77
CA LYS A 111 12.62 6.42 -27.39
C LYS A 111 13.26 7.51 -26.55
N GLU A 112 12.49 8.53 -26.17
CA GLU A 112 12.99 9.77 -25.56
C GLU A 112 13.19 9.62 -24.05
N LYS A 113 12.15 9.21 -23.33
CA LYS A 113 12.20 9.08 -21.85
C LYS A 113 13.30 8.18 -21.33
N PRO A 114 13.63 7.02 -21.93
CA PRO A 114 14.75 6.18 -21.46
C PRO A 114 16.08 6.93 -21.47
N GLN A 115 16.28 7.86 -22.41
CA GLN A 115 17.52 8.65 -22.47
C GLN A 115 17.55 9.67 -21.34
N THR A 116 16.46 10.38 -21.11
CA THR A 116 16.30 11.33 -19.99
C THR A 116 16.49 10.64 -18.65
N TYR A 117 15.81 9.51 -18.41
CA TYR A 117 15.93 8.78 -17.15
C TYR A 117 17.34 8.20 -16.93
N ALA A 118 18.03 7.76 -17.99
CA ALA A 118 19.42 7.35 -17.87
C ALA A 118 20.35 8.52 -17.49
N GLN A 119 20.14 9.69 -18.07
CA GLN A 119 20.91 10.91 -17.72
C GLN A 119 20.66 11.36 -16.28
N MET A 120 19.43 11.18 -15.78
CA MET A 120 19.06 11.45 -14.39
C MET A 120 19.62 10.40 -13.41
N GLY A 121 20.15 9.28 -13.89
CA GLY A 121 20.67 8.20 -13.04
C GLY A 121 19.61 7.27 -12.46
N VAL A 122 18.41 7.22 -13.05
CA VAL A 122 17.37 6.26 -12.65
C VAL A 122 17.89 4.85 -12.87
N SER A 123 17.90 4.03 -11.81
CA SER A 123 18.56 2.72 -11.85
C SER A 123 17.74 1.69 -12.61
N GLU A 124 16.42 1.73 -12.48
CA GLU A 124 15.51 0.82 -13.19
C GLU A 124 14.34 1.56 -13.83
N TYR A 125 14.08 1.23 -15.10
CA TYR A 125 13.02 1.84 -15.89
C TYR A 125 12.18 0.76 -16.57
N PHE A 126 10.90 0.76 -16.25
CA PHE A 126 9.92 -0.17 -16.78
C PHE A 126 8.90 0.54 -17.66
N GLN A 127 8.44 -0.16 -18.69
CA GLN A 127 7.32 0.24 -19.53
C GLN A 127 6.31 -0.88 -19.55
N TYR A 128 5.04 -0.56 -19.35
CA TYR A 128 3.95 -1.52 -19.35
C TYR A 128 2.80 -1.02 -20.24
N ASP A 129 2.21 -1.93 -21.01
CA ASP A 129 1.03 -1.67 -21.80
C ASP A 129 -0.11 -2.60 -21.36
N PRO A 130 -1.15 -2.05 -20.70
CA PRO A 130 -2.26 -2.84 -20.19
C PRO A 130 -3.18 -3.38 -21.30
N THR A 131 -3.19 -2.79 -22.50
CA THR A 131 -4.01 -3.25 -23.64
C THR A 131 -3.21 -4.09 -24.63
N GLY A 132 -1.89 -3.89 -24.71
CA GLY A 132 -0.98 -4.61 -25.59
C GLY A 132 -1.00 -4.12 -27.04
N ASP A 133 -1.65 -2.99 -27.29
CA ASP A 133 -1.80 -2.41 -28.62
C ASP A 133 -0.55 -1.62 -29.05
N TYR A 134 0.26 -1.16 -28.09
CA TYR A 134 1.30 -0.15 -28.28
C TYR A 134 2.70 -0.63 -27.91
N LEU A 135 2.84 -1.56 -26.96
CA LEU A 135 4.13 -2.08 -26.52
C LEU A 135 4.23 -3.60 -26.73
N LYS A 136 5.28 -4.02 -27.44
CA LYS A 136 5.60 -5.43 -27.67
C LYS A 136 7.05 -5.76 -27.27
N PRO A 137 7.29 -6.69 -26.33
CA PRO A 137 6.29 -7.29 -25.42
C PRO A 137 5.62 -6.26 -24.52
N ARG A 138 4.46 -6.61 -23.95
CA ARG A 138 3.62 -5.76 -23.08
C ARG A 138 4.33 -5.19 -21.85
N LEU A 139 5.45 -5.78 -21.45
CA LEU A 139 6.32 -5.27 -20.38
C LEU A 139 7.77 -5.28 -20.87
N LYS A 140 8.46 -4.15 -20.70
CA LYS A 140 9.90 -4.03 -20.95
C LYS A 140 10.56 -3.43 -19.72
N GLY A 141 11.53 -4.12 -19.15
CA GLY A 141 12.39 -3.59 -18.09
C GLY A 141 13.75 -3.18 -18.63
N ARG A 142 14.36 -2.15 -18.04
CA ARG A 142 15.74 -1.73 -18.30
C ARG A 142 16.45 -1.42 -16.99
N ARG A 143 17.74 -1.76 -16.89
CA ARG A 143 18.61 -1.42 -15.76
C ARG A 143 19.81 -0.61 -16.21
N LEU A 144 20.09 0.47 -15.49
CA LEU A 144 21.17 1.38 -15.81
C LEU A 144 22.52 0.72 -15.52
N GLY A 145 23.37 0.64 -16.53
CA GLY A 145 24.76 0.21 -16.40
C GLY A 145 25.73 1.32 -16.80
N LYS A 146 27.03 0.99 -16.81
CA LYS A 146 28.10 1.94 -17.15
C LYS A 146 27.98 2.59 -18.55
N GLN A 147 27.31 1.91 -19.48
CA GLN A 147 27.13 2.35 -20.88
C GLN A 147 25.68 2.83 -21.16
N GLY A 148 24.90 3.09 -20.10
CA GLY A 148 23.47 3.39 -20.20
C GLY A 148 22.60 2.15 -19.92
N TYR A 149 21.33 2.25 -20.29
CA TYR A 149 20.35 1.21 -20.03
C TYR A 149 20.62 -0.09 -20.79
N LYS A 150 20.52 -1.20 -20.08
CA LYS A 150 20.46 -2.55 -20.64
C LYS A 150 19.06 -3.13 -20.46
N ILE A 151 18.56 -3.84 -21.45
CA ILE A 151 17.25 -4.50 -21.38
C ILE A 151 17.33 -5.63 -20.34
N LEU A 152 16.33 -5.70 -19.46
CA LEU A 152 16.11 -6.83 -18.57
C LEU A 152 15.44 -7.95 -19.38
N THR A 153 16.05 -9.13 -19.36
CA THR A 153 15.45 -10.34 -19.91
C THR A 153 14.43 -10.89 -18.94
N SER A 154 13.32 -11.40 -19.45
CA SER A 154 12.37 -12.17 -18.66
C SER A 154 12.43 -13.64 -19.02
N GLU A 155 12.10 -14.46 -18.03
CA GLU A 155 11.88 -15.89 -18.22
C GLU A 155 10.42 -16.20 -17.90
N ALA A 156 9.82 -17.08 -18.69
CA ALA A 156 8.52 -17.64 -18.36
C ALA A 156 8.73 -18.73 -17.31
N ASN A 157 8.04 -18.63 -16.17
CA ASN A 157 8.03 -19.73 -15.21
C ASN A 157 7.17 -20.91 -15.69
N GLU A 158 7.08 -21.98 -14.90
CA GLU A 158 6.29 -23.19 -15.22
C GLU A 158 4.81 -22.90 -15.52
N LYS A 159 4.28 -21.77 -15.04
CA LYS A 159 2.89 -21.33 -15.24
C LYS A 159 2.74 -20.37 -16.42
N GLY A 160 3.80 -20.13 -17.19
CA GLY A 160 3.80 -19.22 -18.33
C GLY A 160 3.79 -17.74 -17.95
N ILE A 161 4.09 -17.40 -16.69
CA ILE A 161 4.17 -16.00 -16.22
C ILE A 161 5.57 -15.48 -16.55
N LEU A 162 5.65 -14.34 -17.24
CA LEU A 162 6.93 -13.67 -17.46
C LEU A 162 7.35 -12.94 -16.19
N VAL A 163 8.56 -13.21 -15.71
CA VAL A 163 9.10 -12.64 -14.48
C VAL A 163 10.21 -11.65 -14.82
N PHE A 164 10.13 -10.44 -14.27
CA PHE A 164 11.17 -9.43 -14.35
C PHE A 164 11.58 -8.99 -12.93
N PRO A 165 12.76 -9.41 -12.44
CA PRO A 165 13.20 -9.03 -11.10
C PRO A 165 13.64 -7.55 -11.05
N SER A 166 13.18 -6.84 -10.03
CA SER A 166 13.62 -5.47 -9.70
C SER A 166 14.55 -5.53 -8.49
N GLU A 167 15.82 -5.21 -8.72
CA GLU A 167 16.81 -5.13 -7.63
C GLU A 167 16.59 -3.88 -6.77
N VAL A 168 16.08 -2.80 -7.37
CA VAL A 168 15.82 -1.54 -6.67
C VAL A 168 14.66 -1.68 -5.69
N LEU A 169 13.58 -2.37 -6.10
CA LEU A 169 12.41 -2.55 -5.24
C LEU A 169 12.52 -3.74 -4.29
N GLY A 170 13.36 -4.73 -4.61
CA GLY A 170 13.33 -6.04 -3.93
C GLY A 170 12.06 -6.84 -4.24
N LEU A 171 11.48 -6.61 -5.42
CA LEU A 171 10.23 -7.21 -5.87
C LEU A 171 10.40 -7.83 -7.26
N GLU A 172 9.49 -8.72 -7.63
CA GLU A 172 9.38 -9.26 -8.99
C GLU A 172 8.16 -8.69 -9.70
N MET A 173 8.32 -8.28 -10.95
CA MET A 173 7.22 -7.86 -11.82
C MET A 173 6.76 -9.05 -12.65
N HIS A 174 5.56 -9.53 -12.35
CA HIS A 174 4.94 -10.68 -12.99
C HIS A 174 3.94 -10.22 -14.04
N LEU A 175 4.18 -10.60 -15.31
CA LEU A 175 3.23 -10.41 -16.40
C LEU A 175 2.53 -11.74 -16.71
N PHE A 176 1.23 -11.77 -16.45
CA PHE A 176 0.38 -12.93 -16.71
C PHE A 176 0.02 -13.04 -18.19
N ALA A 177 -0.40 -14.23 -18.63
CA ALA A 177 -0.79 -14.50 -20.02
C ALA A 177 -2.00 -13.66 -20.50
N ASP A 178 -2.88 -13.27 -19.57
CA ASP A 178 -3.99 -12.34 -19.84
C ASP A 178 -3.55 -10.87 -19.87
N GLY A 179 -2.25 -10.62 -19.73
CA GLY A 179 -1.65 -9.30 -19.82
C GLY A 179 -1.64 -8.53 -18.51
N ARG A 180 -2.15 -9.10 -17.40
CA ARG A 180 -2.11 -8.41 -16.10
C ARG A 180 -0.70 -8.32 -15.54
N LEU A 181 -0.38 -7.16 -14.95
CA LEU A 181 0.86 -6.91 -14.22
C LEU A 181 0.61 -7.00 -12.71
N ARG A 182 1.45 -7.76 -11.99
CA ARG A 182 1.45 -7.77 -10.51
C ARG A 182 2.88 -7.69 -9.98
N PHE A 183 3.04 -7.03 -8.83
CA PHE A 183 4.26 -7.10 -8.05
C PHE A 183 4.17 -8.29 -7.09
N LEU A 184 5.21 -9.12 -7.06
CA LEU A 184 5.38 -10.22 -6.11
C LEU A 184 6.53 -9.87 -5.16
N ASN A 185 6.31 -10.08 -3.86
CA ASN A 185 7.39 -10.07 -2.88
C ASN A 185 8.03 -11.47 -2.82
N PRO A 186 9.28 -11.65 -3.27
CA PRO A 186 9.95 -12.94 -3.26
C PRO A 186 10.22 -13.47 -1.85
N GLU A 187 10.29 -12.61 -0.83
CA GLU A 187 10.53 -13.03 0.57
C GLU A 187 9.29 -13.71 1.18
N SER A 188 8.09 -13.16 0.94
CA SER A 188 6.85 -13.74 1.45
C SER A 188 6.18 -14.72 0.46
N GLY A 189 6.53 -14.64 -0.82
CA GLY A 189 5.85 -15.36 -1.90
C GLY A 189 4.46 -14.80 -2.25
N GLU A 190 4.09 -13.64 -1.69
CA GLU A 190 2.78 -13.03 -1.88
C GLU A 190 2.80 -11.91 -2.92
N TYR A 191 1.70 -11.76 -3.64
CA TYR A 191 1.48 -10.60 -4.50
C TYR A 191 1.09 -9.39 -3.68
N LEU A 192 1.66 -8.22 -4.03
CA LEU A 192 1.17 -6.96 -3.47
C LEU A 192 -0.30 -6.77 -3.88
N ARG A 193 -1.13 -6.49 -2.87
CA ARG A 193 -2.57 -6.35 -3.01
C ARG A 193 -2.94 -5.13 -3.82
N THR A 194 -4.04 -5.20 -4.56
CA THR A 194 -4.69 -4.01 -5.13
C THR A 194 -5.38 -3.20 -4.04
N PRO A 195 -5.73 -1.92 -4.30
CA PRO A 195 -6.55 -1.15 -3.35
C PRO A 195 -7.88 -1.83 -3.02
N GLN A 196 -8.52 -2.46 -4.00
CA GLN A 196 -9.78 -3.19 -3.81
C GLN A 196 -9.59 -4.44 -2.94
N GLU A 197 -8.53 -5.22 -3.19
CA GLU A 197 -8.18 -6.38 -2.36
C GLU A 197 -7.88 -5.96 -0.92
N SER A 198 -7.15 -4.85 -0.75
CA SER A 198 -6.82 -4.28 0.57
C SER A 198 -8.07 -3.80 1.33
N GLU A 199 -9.02 -3.16 0.64
CA GLU A 199 -10.28 -2.74 1.25
C GLU A 199 -11.16 -3.94 1.63
N GLN A 200 -11.23 -4.96 0.77
CA GLN A 200 -12.00 -6.16 1.06
C GLN A 200 -11.47 -6.89 2.30
N GLU A 201 -10.15 -6.97 2.47
CA GLU A 201 -9.54 -7.54 3.67
C GLU A 201 -9.85 -6.72 4.92
N ARG A 202 -9.76 -5.38 4.86
CA ARG A 202 -10.16 -4.51 5.97
C ARG A 202 -11.61 -4.74 6.40
N LEU A 203 -12.52 -4.87 5.44
CA LEU A 203 -13.94 -5.14 5.74
C LEU A 203 -14.13 -6.52 6.37
N LEU A 204 -13.41 -7.54 5.89
CA LEU A 204 -13.46 -8.89 6.47
C LEU A 204 -12.89 -8.93 7.89
N GLU A 205 -11.79 -8.22 8.15
CA GLU A 205 -11.21 -8.09 9.49
C GLU A 205 -12.16 -7.38 10.45
N GLN A 206 -12.79 -6.28 10.02
CA GLN A 206 -13.80 -5.58 10.81
C GLN A 206 -14.99 -6.49 11.15
N GLN A 207 -15.48 -7.27 10.19
CA GLN A 207 -16.57 -8.23 10.43
C GLN A 207 -16.16 -9.32 11.43
N ARG A 208 -14.93 -9.84 11.33
CA ARG A 208 -14.42 -10.85 12.27
C ARG A 208 -14.28 -10.28 13.69
N ALA A 209 -13.72 -9.09 13.81
CA ALA A 209 -13.57 -8.41 15.10
C ALA A 209 -14.94 -8.12 15.74
N GLU A 210 -15.94 -7.71 14.96
CA GLU A 210 -17.30 -7.50 15.45
C GLU A 210 -17.96 -8.81 15.91
N GLN A 211 -17.81 -9.89 15.14
CA GLN A 211 -18.32 -11.21 15.54
C GLN A 211 -17.65 -11.72 16.82
N GLU A 212 -16.35 -11.52 16.97
CA GLU A 212 -15.62 -11.88 18.19
C GLU A 212 -16.11 -11.08 19.39
N ARG A 213 -16.31 -9.76 19.23
CA ARG A 213 -16.90 -8.90 20.28
C ARG A 213 -18.29 -9.37 20.70
N GLN A 214 -19.15 -9.71 19.74
CA GLN A 214 -20.49 -10.20 20.03
C GLN A 214 -20.47 -11.53 20.79
N ARG A 215 -19.54 -12.44 20.44
CA ARG A 215 -19.37 -13.70 21.16
C ARG A 215 -18.87 -13.48 22.59
N ALA A 216 -17.87 -12.63 22.77
CA ALA A 216 -17.35 -12.28 24.09
C ALA A 216 -18.42 -11.63 24.97
N GLU A 217 -19.25 -10.74 24.41
CA GLU A 217 -20.37 -10.11 25.12
C GLU A 217 -21.43 -11.14 25.51
N GLN A 218 -21.78 -12.08 24.62
CA GLN A 218 -22.74 -13.15 24.93
C GLN A 218 -22.21 -14.10 26.01
N GLU A 219 -20.93 -14.45 25.97
CA GLU A 219 -20.31 -15.30 26.99
C GLU A 219 -20.28 -14.60 28.34
N ARG A 220 -19.95 -13.30 28.36
CA ARG A 220 -20.01 -12.48 29.57
C ARG A 220 -21.42 -12.43 30.15
N GLN A 221 -22.44 -12.20 29.33
CA GLN A 221 -23.84 -12.19 29.80
C GLN A 221 -24.27 -13.55 30.36
N ARG A 222 -23.81 -14.66 29.77
CA ARG A 222 -24.08 -16.01 30.30
C ARG A 222 -23.39 -16.22 31.65
N ALA A 223 -22.13 -15.83 31.77
CA ALA A 223 -21.38 -15.92 33.02
C ALA A 223 -22.03 -15.06 34.13
N GLU A 224 -22.48 -13.84 33.81
CA GLU A 224 -23.21 -12.97 34.74
C GLU A 224 -24.55 -13.59 35.18
N GLN A 225 -25.31 -14.19 34.25
CA GLN A 225 -26.54 -14.90 34.59
C GLN A 225 -26.30 -16.14 35.46
N GLU A 226 -25.25 -16.91 35.18
CA GLU A 226 -24.87 -18.08 35.98
C GLU A 226 -24.45 -17.67 37.39
N GLN A 227 -23.66 -16.59 37.53
CA GLN A 227 -23.30 -16.02 38.83
C GLN A 227 -24.54 -15.56 39.60
N GLN A 228 -25.48 -14.88 38.94
CA GLN A 228 -26.74 -14.47 39.60
C GLN A 228 -27.56 -15.68 40.07
N ARG A 229 -27.63 -16.76 39.28
CA ARG A 229 -28.33 -17.99 39.68
C ARG A 229 -27.64 -18.66 40.86
N ALA A 230 -26.32 -18.79 40.83
CA ALA A 230 -25.55 -19.36 41.92
C ALA A 230 -25.69 -18.55 43.22
N GLU A 231 -25.72 -17.21 43.12
CA GLU A 231 -25.95 -16.33 44.27
C GLU A 231 -27.37 -16.48 44.83
N GLN A 232 -28.39 -16.56 43.98
CA GLN A 232 -29.77 -16.82 44.42
C GLN A 232 -29.92 -18.18 45.09
N GLU A 233 -29.27 -19.23 44.57
CA GLU A 233 -29.29 -20.57 45.16
C GLU A 233 -28.61 -20.58 46.53
N ARG A 234 -27.45 -19.91 46.67
CA ARG A 234 -26.77 -19.71 47.96
C ARG A 234 -27.65 -19.00 48.98
N GLN A 235 -28.33 -17.93 48.58
CA GLN A 235 -29.24 -17.20 49.46
C GLN A 235 -30.43 -18.06 49.92
N ARG A 236 -30.98 -18.91 49.04
CA ARG A 236 -32.07 -19.84 49.41
C ARG A 236 -31.58 -20.91 50.38
N ALA A 237 -30.43 -21.53 50.10
CA ALA A 237 -29.84 -22.54 50.98
C ALA A 237 -29.55 -21.97 52.38
N GLU A 238 -29.03 -20.74 52.46
CA GLU A 238 -28.79 -20.05 53.73
C GLU A 238 -30.10 -19.76 54.49
N GLN A 239 -31.15 -19.31 53.79
CA GLN A 239 -32.46 -19.10 54.41
C GLN A 239 -33.09 -20.40 54.93
N GLU A 240 -33.01 -21.49 54.17
CA GLU A 240 -33.51 -22.80 54.59
C GLU A 240 -32.75 -23.32 55.81
N ARG A 241 -31.42 -23.19 55.82
CA ARG A 241 -30.58 -23.54 56.97
C ARG A 241 -30.97 -22.76 58.22
N GLN A 242 -31.13 -21.44 58.12
CA GLN A 242 -31.56 -20.61 59.24
C GLN A 242 -32.96 -20.98 59.75
N ARG A 243 -33.89 -21.37 58.85
CA ARG A 243 -35.22 -21.85 59.26
C ARG A 243 -35.14 -23.18 59.98
N ALA A 244 -34.35 -24.12 59.47
CA ALA A 244 -34.14 -25.43 60.09
C ALA A 244 -33.52 -25.28 61.48
N GLU A 245 -32.49 -24.45 61.63
CA GLU A 245 -31.86 -24.16 62.93
C GLU A 245 -32.86 -23.56 63.94
N ARG A 246 -33.72 -22.62 63.52
CA ARG A 246 -34.78 -22.06 64.39
C ARG A 246 -35.82 -23.10 64.78
N LEU A 247 -36.22 -23.97 63.85
CA LEU A 247 -37.21 -25.02 64.11
C LEU A 247 -36.65 -26.04 65.11
N ALA A 248 -35.40 -26.48 64.89
CA ALA A 248 -34.70 -27.40 65.79
C ALA A 248 -34.54 -26.83 67.20
N ALA A 249 -34.18 -25.54 67.32
CA ALA A 249 -34.12 -24.86 68.62
C ALA A 249 -35.48 -24.89 69.35
N ARG A 250 -36.58 -24.65 68.63
CA ARG A 250 -37.94 -24.65 69.19
C ARG A 250 -38.43 -26.05 69.57
N LEU A 251 -38.04 -27.08 68.82
CA LEU A 251 -38.33 -28.48 69.15
C LEU A 251 -37.62 -28.91 70.44
N ARG A 252 -36.34 -28.51 70.62
CA ARG A 252 -35.61 -28.75 71.87
C ARG A 252 -36.27 -28.07 73.08
N GLU A 253 -36.78 -26.84 72.93
CA GLU A 253 -37.55 -26.16 73.99
C GLU A 253 -38.82 -26.92 74.40
N LEU A 254 -39.42 -27.66 73.46
CA LEU A 254 -40.61 -28.50 73.71
C LEU A 254 -40.26 -29.91 74.23
N GLY A 255 -38.98 -30.21 74.43
CA GLY A 255 -38.50 -31.51 74.93
C GLY A 255 -38.53 -32.65 73.91
N ILE A 256 -38.62 -32.33 72.62
CA ILE A 256 -38.61 -33.31 71.51
C ILE A 256 -37.21 -33.30 70.89
N ASP A 257 -36.61 -34.49 70.74
CA ASP A 257 -35.30 -34.65 70.07
C ASP A 257 -35.46 -34.40 68.56
N PRO A 258 -34.75 -33.41 67.98
CA PRO A 258 -34.91 -33.05 66.56
C PRO A 258 -33.99 -33.80 65.59
N ASP A 259 -33.15 -34.72 66.06
CA ASP A 259 -32.28 -35.59 65.23
C ASP A 259 -32.92 -36.98 64.98
#